data_AF-A0A067D5Q7-F1
#
_entry.id   AF-A0A067D5Q7-F1
#
_cell.length_a   1.000
_cell.length_b   1.000
_cell.length_c   1.000
_cell.angle_alpha   90.00
_cell.angle_beta   90.00
_cell.angle_gamma   90.00
#
_symmetry.space_group_name_H-M   'P 1'
#
loop_
_entity.id
_entity.type
_entity.pdbx_description
1 polymer ?
#
loop_
_entity_poly.entity_id
_entity_poly.type
_entity_poly.pdbx_seq_one_letter_code
_entity_poly.pdbx_strand_id
1 'polypeptide(L)'
;MMSDLLSDIWNFFILFGVFQLGLTLTFYQLFRGHGDDAFGSLGQSFMTTYFVAFGQVPLDSLSVFSPSLEDNMSSSPTAMYTGVALLMMLHSAIVVVVLLNVLLALMNQTVTGGLEKAKTRALMSYAQCILRLEGAMHLNPAETIALTHVKDTCGKRTLHPIFSESVPRTSLVLTPDQAETLQRTGASRAAWLDQMQILDKVVMDQIGFVVDGLDHVSHFTDLNVREVFAREFDVLATAQQQLLGAIEVARRSRGQFKKEILAKLEKRTSKDLRNLKAQLLSAWNRSMSTEPVDDHANCVMLHQINQRTTLEALLTNKLAAITTALADVPRDDVVSHVDEENEKLRLELAELRTSTTKEIEVVTARFEALTSQLNESAERRMEVMTAHLEMLSSQLRAIATQQGAMATQQDAAATQQTEMAMHQDAILSHLTNDSNESRSSSLTRRKSRR
;
A
#
# COMPACT_ATOMS: atom_id res chain seq x y z
N MET A 1 -7.95 -4.12 5.12
CA MET A 1 -8.54 -3.81 6.44
C MET A 1 -7.55 -3.06 7.31
N MET A 2 -6.50 -3.69 7.88
CA MET A 2 -5.51 -2.94 8.69
C MET A 2 -4.80 -1.82 7.91
N SER A 3 -4.44 -2.05 6.65
CA SER A 3 -3.86 -1.02 5.76
C SER A 3 -4.79 0.16 5.51
N ASP A 4 -6.08 -0.12 5.35
CA ASP A 4 -7.09 0.87 5.00
C ASP A 4 -7.42 1.73 6.23
N LEU A 5 -7.50 1.11 7.42
CA LEU A 5 -7.62 1.83 8.70
C LEU A 5 -6.39 2.69 9.00
N LEU A 6 -5.18 2.19 8.72
CA LEU A 6 -3.95 2.96 8.89
C LEU A 6 -3.88 4.16 7.94
N SER A 7 -4.45 4.05 6.73
CA SER A 7 -4.57 5.18 5.80
C SER A 7 -5.47 6.29 6.34
N ASP A 8 -6.61 5.93 6.94
CA ASP A 8 -7.52 6.91 7.53
C ASP A 8 -6.95 7.53 8.80
N ILE A 9 -6.28 6.73 9.63
CA ILE A 9 -5.53 7.19 10.79
C ILE A 9 -4.43 8.17 10.36
N TRP A 10 -3.71 7.88 9.28
CA TRP A 10 -2.68 8.78 8.74
C TRP A 10 -3.27 10.11 8.26
N ASN A 11 -4.38 10.07 7.53
CA ASN A 11 -5.08 11.28 7.08
C ASN A 11 -5.59 12.12 8.27
N PHE A 12 -6.09 11.46 9.31
CA PHE A 12 -6.44 12.12 10.56
C PHE A 12 -5.23 12.71 11.27
N PHE A 13 -4.09 12.02 11.33
CA PHE A 13 -2.86 12.53 11.95
C PHE A 13 -2.31 13.78 11.26
N ILE A 14 -2.53 13.95 9.95
CA ILE A 14 -2.16 15.18 9.24
C ILE A 14 -3.02 16.35 9.73
N LEU A 15 -4.34 16.17 9.78
CA LEU A 15 -5.27 17.20 10.28
C LEU A 15 -5.03 17.51 11.75
N PHE A 16 -4.94 16.47 12.58
CA PHE A 16 -4.61 16.57 14.01
C PHE A 16 -3.27 17.26 14.22
N GLY A 17 -2.25 16.93 13.42
CA GLY A 17 -0.91 17.52 13.50
C GLY A 17 -0.91 19.03 13.29
N VAL A 18 -1.70 19.56 12.36
CA VAL A 18 -1.82 21.01 12.13
C VAL A 18 -2.44 21.72 13.35
N PHE A 19 -3.53 21.17 13.90
CA PHE A 19 -4.15 21.73 15.11
C PHE A 19 -3.23 21.61 16.33
N GLN A 20 -2.58 20.46 16.48
CA GLN A 20 -1.67 20.15 17.58
C GLN A 20 -0.46 21.10 17.59
N LEU A 21 0.16 21.33 16.43
CA LEU A 21 1.32 22.20 16.30
C LEU A 21 0.94 23.68 16.47
N GLY A 22 -0.22 24.10 15.96
CA GLY A 22 -0.75 25.44 16.17
C GLY A 22 -1.01 25.75 17.64
N LEU A 23 -1.70 24.86 18.35
CA LEU A 23 -1.98 25.00 19.78
C LEU A 23 -0.72 24.93 20.64
N THR A 24 0.22 24.02 20.30
CA THR A 24 1.52 23.93 20.96
C THR A 24 2.30 25.24 20.87
N LEU A 25 2.31 25.89 19.71
CA LEU A 25 2.98 27.19 19.51
C LEU A 25 2.29 28.31 20.30
N THR A 26 0.95 28.33 20.34
CA THR A 26 0.19 29.30 21.13
C THR A 26 0.47 29.15 22.63
N PHE A 27 0.48 27.93 23.17
CA PHE A 27 0.81 27.69 24.57
C PHE A 27 2.29 27.99 24.86
N TYR A 28 3.21 27.60 23.99
CA TYR A 28 4.62 27.93 24.16
C TYR A 28 4.82 29.46 24.25
N GLN A 29 4.19 30.25 23.38
CA GLN A 29 4.29 31.72 23.44
C GLN A 29 3.66 32.30 24.72
N LEU A 30 2.57 31.72 25.20
CA LEU A 30 1.85 32.19 26.37
C LEU A 30 2.63 31.95 27.68
N PHE A 31 3.35 30.83 27.78
CA PHE A 31 4.08 30.42 29.00
C PHE A 31 5.58 30.77 29.01
N ARG A 32 6.17 31.19 27.87
CA ARG A 32 7.61 31.51 27.74
C ARG A 32 8.13 32.59 28.71
N GLY A 33 7.24 33.36 29.35
CA GLY A 33 7.59 34.41 30.32
C GLY A 33 7.33 34.07 31.80
N HIS A 34 6.70 32.93 32.10
CA HIS A 34 6.15 32.66 33.45
C HIS A 34 6.78 31.46 34.18
N GLY A 35 7.80 30.83 33.61
CA GLY A 35 8.66 29.86 34.32
C GLY A 35 8.01 28.53 34.70
N ASP A 36 7.03 28.05 33.93
CA ASP A 36 6.42 26.73 34.14
C ASP A 36 7.26 25.60 33.51
N ASP A 37 7.58 24.57 34.29
CA ASP A 37 8.33 23.38 33.84
C ASP A 37 7.58 22.59 32.76
N ALA A 38 6.24 22.64 32.75
CA ALA A 38 5.41 21.94 31.76
C ALA A 38 5.45 22.57 30.36
N PHE A 39 5.86 23.85 30.25
CA PHE A 39 5.92 24.61 29.00
C PHE A 39 7.29 25.27 28.75
N GLY A 40 8.31 24.93 29.55
CA GLY A 40 9.64 25.55 29.50
C GLY A 40 10.42 25.29 28.20
N SER A 41 10.03 24.30 27.39
CA SER A 41 10.58 24.07 26.07
C SER A 41 9.49 23.70 25.07
N LEU A 42 9.73 23.97 23.78
CA LEU A 42 8.80 23.65 22.69
C LEU A 42 8.39 22.17 22.69
N GLY A 43 9.33 21.27 23.03
CA GLY A 43 9.06 19.82 23.13
C GLY A 43 8.18 19.44 24.33
N GLN A 44 8.37 20.10 25.48
CA GLN A 44 7.50 19.90 26.65
C GLN A 44 6.10 20.45 26.40
N SER A 45 5.99 21.65 25.80
CA SER A 45 4.69 22.19 25.36
C SER A 45 3.98 21.23 24.40
N PHE A 46 4.71 20.62 23.47
CA PHE A 46 4.14 19.66 22.52
C PHE A 46 3.60 18.41 23.22
N MET A 47 4.37 17.82 24.13
CA MET A 47 3.96 16.64 24.90
C MET A 47 2.76 16.93 25.79
N THR A 48 2.79 18.08 26.48
CA THR A 48 1.71 18.53 27.35
C THR A 48 0.41 18.75 26.56
N THR A 49 0.45 19.46 25.42
CA THR A 49 -0.70 19.62 24.52
C THR A 49 -1.14 18.27 23.92
N TYR A 50 -0.26 17.28 23.78
CA TYR A 50 -0.59 15.96 23.25
C TYR A 50 -1.32 15.11 24.29
N PHE A 51 -0.93 15.17 25.56
CA PHE A 51 -1.64 14.49 26.64
C PHE A 51 -3.03 15.07 26.92
N VAL A 52 -3.25 16.35 26.59
CA VAL A 52 -4.61 16.93 26.61
C VAL A 52 -5.54 16.21 25.63
N ALA A 53 -5.03 15.68 24.50
CA ALA A 53 -5.83 14.88 23.58
C ALA A 53 -6.36 13.58 24.19
N PHE A 54 -5.69 13.07 25.24
CA PHE A 54 -6.12 11.90 26.02
C PHE A 54 -6.94 12.27 27.27
N GLY A 55 -7.34 13.54 27.39
CA GLY A 55 -8.14 14.05 28.52
C GLY A 55 -7.32 14.40 29.77
N GLN A 56 -5.98 14.35 29.70
CA GLN A 56 -5.12 14.78 30.79
C GLN A 56 -4.85 16.29 30.65
N VAL A 57 -5.71 17.10 31.25
CA VAL A 57 -5.57 18.56 31.22
C VAL A 57 -4.65 19.01 32.37
N PRO A 58 -3.50 19.66 32.09
CA PRO A 58 -2.58 20.17 33.10
C PRO A 58 -3.16 21.44 33.75
N LEU A 59 -4.15 21.25 34.64
CA LEU A 59 -4.79 22.35 35.36
C LEU A 59 -3.82 23.04 36.33
N ASP A 60 -2.75 22.35 36.75
CA ASP A 60 -1.73 22.87 37.65
C ASP A 60 -0.97 24.05 37.03
N SER A 61 -0.80 24.08 35.70
CA SER A 61 -0.18 25.20 34.98
C SER A 61 -1.01 26.49 35.01
N LEU A 62 -2.32 26.42 35.31
CA LEU A 62 -3.16 27.61 35.47
C LEU A 62 -2.86 28.37 36.77
N SER A 63 -2.26 27.71 37.78
CA SER A 63 -1.93 28.37 39.05
C SER A 63 -0.84 29.43 38.90
N VAL A 64 -0.02 29.34 37.83
CA VAL A 64 1.02 30.32 37.47
C VAL A 64 0.42 31.68 37.09
N PHE A 65 -0.83 31.70 36.62
CA PHE A 65 -1.59 32.91 36.31
C PHE A 65 -2.60 33.29 37.40
N SER A 66 -2.65 32.55 38.50
CA SER A 66 -3.54 32.88 39.62
C SER A 66 -3.03 34.16 40.29
N PRO A 67 -3.90 35.13 40.63
CA PRO A 67 -3.47 36.34 41.32
C PRO A 67 -2.93 35.96 42.69
N SER A 68 -1.61 35.95 42.86
CA SER A 68 -0.98 35.93 44.17
C SER A 68 -1.48 37.14 44.96
N LEU A 69 -1.95 36.89 46.19
CA LEU A 69 -2.59 37.86 47.10
C LEU A 69 -1.76 39.12 47.42
N GLU A 70 -0.55 39.27 46.89
CA GLU A 70 0.39 40.34 47.24
C GLU A 70 0.55 41.45 46.18
N ASP A 71 0.07 41.30 44.93
CA ASP A 71 0.25 42.35 43.90
C ASP A 71 -1.08 42.83 43.28
N ASN A 72 -1.86 43.55 44.11
CA ASN A 72 -3.05 44.28 43.69
C ASN A 72 -2.70 45.64 43.06
N MET A 73 -1.99 45.67 41.93
CA MET A 73 -1.86 46.91 41.16
C MET A 73 -1.71 46.72 39.64
N SER A 74 -2.54 45.88 39.02
CA SER A 74 -3.00 46.11 37.65
C SER A 74 -4.21 45.23 37.36
N SER A 75 -5.18 45.73 36.61
CA SER A 75 -6.39 45.01 36.17
C SER A 75 -6.13 43.95 35.08
N SER A 76 -4.88 43.54 34.89
CA SER A 76 -4.42 42.66 33.80
C SER A 76 -4.32 41.14 34.13
N PRO A 77 -3.99 40.67 35.35
CA PRO A 77 -3.73 39.25 35.60
C PRO A 77 -5.00 38.40 35.59
N THR A 78 -6.14 38.92 36.06
CA THR A 78 -7.43 38.21 36.03
C THR A 78 -7.95 37.99 34.61
N ALA A 79 -7.68 38.94 33.69
CA ALA A 79 -8.05 38.81 32.29
C ALA A 79 -7.19 37.76 31.57
N MET A 80 -5.89 37.68 31.88
CA MET A 80 -5.00 36.66 31.36
C MET A 80 -5.37 35.26 31.88
N TYR A 81 -5.64 35.11 33.18
CA TYR A 81 -6.11 33.84 33.76
C TYR A 81 -7.40 33.34 33.08
N THR A 82 -8.38 34.24 32.92
CA THR A 82 -9.66 33.90 32.26
C THR A 82 -9.44 33.54 30.78
N GLY A 83 -8.56 34.26 30.08
CA GLY A 83 -8.19 33.98 28.69
C GLY A 83 -7.50 32.62 28.52
N VAL A 84 -6.54 32.28 29.38
CA VAL A 84 -5.82 30.99 29.34
C VAL A 84 -6.76 29.84 29.69
N ALA A 85 -7.62 30.01 30.70
CA ALA A 85 -8.60 29.01 31.10
C ALA A 85 -9.63 28.74 29.98
N LEU A 86 -10.16 29.77 29.33
CA LEU A 86 -11.05 29.61 28.17
C LEU A 86 -10.34 28.94 26.99
N LEU A 87 -9.07 29.27 26.74
CA LEU A 87 -8.28 28.66 25.67
C LEU A 87 -8.00 27.18 25.96
N MET A 88 -7.71 26.79 27.20
CA MET A 88 -7.57 25.40 27.64
C MET A 88 -8.88 24.60 27.54
N MET A 89 -10.00 25.21 27.95
CA MET A 89 -11.34 24.61 27.78
C MET A 89 -11.70 24.42 26.31
N LEU A 90 -11.43 25.42 25.47
CA LEU A 90 -11.66 25.36 24.02
C LEU A 90 -10.77 24.31 23.36
N HIS A 91 -9.48 24.27 23.73
CA HIS A 91 -8.54 23.26 23.27
C HIS A 91 -9.01 21.85 23.62
N SER A 92 -9.42 21.62 24.88
CA SER A 92 -9.98 20.34 25.31
C SER A 92 -11.27 19.99 24.57
N ALA A 93 -12.18 20.95 24.36
CA ALA A 93 -13.42 20.72 23.64
C ALA A 93 -13.17 20.35 22.17
N ILE A 94 -12.31 21.09 21.47
CA ILE A 94 -12.00 20.82 20.07
C ILE A 94 -11.30 19.47 19.92
N VAL A 95 -10.24 19.22 20.69
CA VAL A 95 -9.44 18.00 20.51
C VAL A 95 -10.17 16.76 21.01
N VAL A 96 -10.69 16.78 22.26
CA VAL A 96 -11.28 15.60 22.89
C VAL A 96 -12.71 15.34 22.42
N VAL A 97 -13.52 16.39 22.22
CA VAL A 97 -14.95 16.21 21.87
C VAL A 97 -15.17 16.21 20.37
N VAL A 98 -14.44 17.02 19.59
CA VAL A 98 -14.66 17.08 18.13
C VAL A 98 -13.73 16.13 17.39
N LEU A 99 -12.41 16.27 17.54
CA LEU A 99 -11.46 15.51 16.71
C LEU A 99 -11.47 14.01 17.02
N LEU A 100 -11.50 13.60 18.29
CA LEU A 100 -11.58 12.17 18.65
C LEU A 100 -12.88 11.51 18.17
N ASN A 101 -14.01 12.22 18.25
CA ASN A 101 -15.29 11.70 17.76
C ASN A 101 -15.33 11.62 16.24
N VAL A 102 -14.68 12.55 15.53
CA VAL A 102 -14.51 12.46 14.06
C VAL A 102 -13.63 11.26 13.70
N LEU A 103 -12.54 11.00 14.43
CA LEU A 103 -11.72 9.80 14.22
C LEU A 103 -12.52 8.51 14.42
N LEU A 104 -13.32 8.43 15.48
CA LEU A 104 -14.20 7.29 15.74
C LEU A 104 -15.24 7.12 14.62
N ALA A 105 -15.82 8.21 14.12
CA ALA A 105 -16.77 8.18 13.01
C ALA A 105 -16.13 7.67 11.72
N LEU A 106 -14.95 8.19 11.36
CA LEU A 106 -14.18 7.75 10.18
C LEU A 106 -13.77 6.28 10.31
N MET A 107 -13.29 5.87 11.49
CA MET A 107 -12.90 4.48 11.73
C MET A 107 -14.10 3.54 11.68
N ASN A 108 -15.26 3.93 12.23
CA ASN A 108 -16.48 3.12 12.16
C ASN A 108 -17.00 2.96 10.72
N GLN A 109 -16.97 4.05 9.93
CA GLN A 109 -17.35 4.01 8.53
C GLN A 109 -16.41 3.11 7.71
N THR A 110 -15.10 3.21 7.92
CA THR A 110 -14.11 2.39 7.19
C THR A 110 -14.04 0.96 7.68
N VAL A 111 -14.28 0.68 8.97
CA VAL A 111 -14.43 -0.69 9.46
C VAL A 111 -15.64 -1.33 8.79
N THR A 112 -16.78 -0.64 8.73
CA THR A 112 -18.00 -1.19 8.13
C THR A 112 -17.82 -1.43 6.62
N GLY A 113 -17.36 -0.43 5.86
CA GLY A 113 -17.09 -0.58 4.43
C GLY A 113 -15.91 -1.52 4.12
N GLY A 114 -14.94 -1.59 5.02
CA GLY A 114 -13.76 -2.45 4.95
C GLY A 114 -14.10 -3.92 5.21
N LEU A 115 -15.08 -4.21 6.08
CA LEU A 115 -15.52 -5.56 6.38
C LEU A 115 -16.21 -6.21 5.17
N GLU A 116 -17.09 -5.48 4.49
CA GLU A 116 -17.73 -5.95 3.27
C GLU A 116 -16.71 -6.21 2.16
N LYS A 117 -15.77 -5.25 1.96
CA LYS A 117 -14.66 -5.42 1.01
C LYS A 117 -13.73 -6.56 1.40
N ALA A 118 -13.46 -6.77 2.69
CA ALA A 118 -12.61 -7.85 3.18
C ALA A 118 -13.26 -9.21 2.96
N LYS A 119 -14.58 -9.33 3.17
CA LYS A 119 -15.33 -10.54 2.87
C LYS A 119 -15.27 -10.88 1.38
N THR A 120 -15.49 -9.88 0.52
CA THR A 120 -15.39 -10.05 -0.94
C THR A 120 -13.96 -10.38 -1.37
N ARG A 121 -12.95 -9.72 -0.81
CA ARG A 121 -11.53 -9.98 -1.09
C ARG A 121 -11.08 -11.35 -0.58
N ALA A 122 -11.60 -11.82 0.55
CA ALA A 122 -11.34 -13.15 1.07
C ALA A 122 -11.95 -14.23 0.15
N LEU A 123 -13.19 -14.03 -0.32
CA LEU A 123 -13.83 -14.89 -1.32
C LEU A 123 -13.05 -14.89 -2.64
N MET A 124 -12.61 -13.73 -3.11
CA MET A 124 -11.79 -13.61 -4.31
C MET A 124 -10.42 -14.31 -4.15
N SER A 125 -9.76 -14.14 -2.99
CA SER A 125 -8.50 -14.81 -2.69
C SER A 125 -8.68 -16.33 -2.59
N TYR A 126 -9.79 -16.79 -2.05
CA TYR A 126 -10.14 -18.22 -2.02
C TYR A 126 -10.37 -18.77 -3.43
N ALA A 127 -11.17 -18.09 -4.25
CA ALA A 127 -11.39 -18.46 -5.65
C ALA A 127 -10.08 -18.46 -6.45
N GLN A 128 -9.21 -17.48 -6.22
CA GLN A 128 -7.89 -17.41 -6.87
C GLN A 128 -6.94 -18.51 -6.39
N CYS A 129 -7.03 -18.91 -5.12
CA CYS A 129 -6.29 -20.06 -4.58
C CYS A 129 -6.75 -21.36 -5.25
N ILE A 130 -8.07 -21.55 -5.38
CA ILE A 130 -8.65 -22.69 -6.09
C ILE A 130 -8.20 -22.69 -7.56
N LEU A 131 -8.34 -21.57 -8.28
CA LEU A 131 -7.88 -21.47 -9.67
C LEU A 131 -6.38 -21.74 -9.82
N ARG A 132 -5.56 -21.30 -8.85
CA ARG A 132 -4.12 -21.59 -8.85
C ARG A 132 -3.84 -23.05 -8.55
N LEU A 133 -4.65 -23.71 -7.74
CA LEU A 133 -4.57 -25.14 -7.44
C LEU A 133 -4.99 -25.97 -8.67
N GLU A 134 -6.10 -25.59 -9.30
CA GLU A 134 -6.60 -26.19 -10.55
C GLU A 134 -5.59 -26.04 -11.68
N GLY A 135 -5.02 -24.84 -11.86
CA GLY A 135 -3.96 -24.59 -12.83
C GLY A 135 -2.64 -25.32 -12.51
N ALA A 136 -2.33 -25.58 -11.24
CA ALA A 136 -1.18 -26.38 -10.85
C ALA A 136 -1.38 -27.89 -11.11
N MET A 137 -2.64 -28.37 -11.12
CA MET A 137 -3.00 -29.76 -11.37
C MET A 137 -3.26 -30.11 -12.86
N HIS A 138 -3.16 -29.16 -13.79
CA HIS A 138 -3.42 -29.36 -15.23
C HIS A 138 -4.80 -29.95 -15.57
N LEU A 139 -5.82 -29.65 -14.77
CA LEU A 139 -7.16 -30.17 -15.02
C LEU A 139 -7.84 -29.39 -16.15
N ASN A 140 -8.28 -30.10 -17.20
CA ASN A 140 -9.13 -29.55 -18.26
C ASN A 140 -10.53 -29.25 -17.67
N PRO A 141 -11.34 -28.30 -18.18
CA PRO A 141 -12.64 -27.96 -17.58
C PRO A 141 -13.58 -29.16 -17.42
N ALA A 142 -13.48 -30.14 -18.33
CA ALA A 142 -14.22 -31.39 -18.26
C ALA A 142 -13.75 -32.31 -17.12
N GLU A 143 -12.44 -32.34 -16.84
CA GLU A 143 -11.84 -33.12 -15.75
C GLU A 143 -12.07 -32.42 -14.41
N THR A 144 -12.02 -31.09 -14.36
CA THR A 144 -12.41 -30.30 -13.19
C THR A 144 -13.87 -30.54 -12.84
N ILE A 145 -14.78 -30.58 -13.82
CA ILE A 145 -16.20 -30.94 -13.58
C ILE A 145 -16.33 -32.39 -13.11
N ALA A 146 -15.53 -33.32 -13.64
CA ALA A 146 -15.54 -34.72 -13.22
C ALA A 146 -14.99 -34.94 -11.80
N LEU A 147 -14.00 -34.16 -11.37
CA LEU A 147 -13.46 -34.19 -10.00
C LEU A 147 -14.35 -33.46 -9.00
N THR A 148 -14.96 -32.35 -9.42
CA THR A 148 -15.86 -31.57 -8.55
C THR A 148 -17.24 -32.18 -8.41
N HIS A 149 -17.68 -33.06 -9.31
CA HIS A 149 -19.00 -33.67 -9.26
C HIS A 149 -18.93 -35.20 -9.27
N VAL A 150 -19.46 -35.82 -8.22
CA VAL A 150 -19.70 -37.26 -8.17
C VAL A 150 -21.07 -37.55 -8.81
N LYS A 151 -21.18 -38.66 -9.55
CA LYS A 151 -22.49 -39.14 -10.01
C LYS A 151 -23.13 -39.91 -8.86
N ASP A 152 -24.27 -39.44 -8.39
CA ASP A 152 -25.11 -40.17 -7.45
C ASP A 152 -25.64 -41.46 -8.11
N THR A 153 -26.14 -42.41 -7.31
CA THR A 153 -26.76 -43.67 -7.71
C THR A 153 -27.89 -43.51 -8.74
N CYS A 154 -28.52 -42.34 -8.80
CA CYS A 154 -29.54 -41.96 -9.79
C CYS A 154 -28.98 -41.26 -11.05
N GLY A 155 -27.66 -41.23 -11.24
CA GLY A 155 -26.99 -40.61 -12.40
C GLY A 155 -26.96 -39.07 -12.40
N LYS A 156 -27.47 -38.43 -11.34
CA LYS A 156 -27.45 -36.98 -11.16
C LYS A 156 -26.06 -36.53 -10.67
N ARG A 157 -25.50 -35.49 -11.29
CA ARG A 157 -24.20 -34.92 -10.88
C ARG A 157 -24.39 -34.10 -9.61
N THR A 158 -23.79 -34.50 -8.51
CA THR A 158 -23.78 -33.80 -7.22
C THR A 158 -22.36 -33.36 -6.88
N LEU A 159 -22.21 -32.19 -6.27
CA LEU A 159 -20.89 -31.65 -5.91
C LEU A 159 -20.19 -32.60 -4.91
N HIS A 160 -18.88 -32.78 -5.03
CA HIS A 160 -18.11 -33.68 -4.19
C HIS A 160 -18.26 -33.27 -2.71
N PRO A 161 -18.61 -34.20 -1.80
CA PRO A 161 -18.88 -33.88 -0.39
C PRO A 161 -17.71 -33.18 0.30
N ILE A 162 -16.49 -33.34 -0.20
CA ILE A 162 -15.26 -32.69 0.29
C ILE A 162 -15.35 -31.15 0.33
N PHE A 163 -16.25 -30.54 -0.46
CA PHE A 163 -16.48 -29.10 -0.49
C PHE A 163 -17.57 -28.64 0.49
N SER A 164 -18.30 -29.57 1.12
CA SER A 164 -19.40 -29.29 2.05
C SER A 164 -19.19 -29.90 3.44
N GLU A 165 -18.37 -30.94 3.53
CA GLU A 165 -18.13 -31.68 4.76
C GLU A 165 -16.79 -31.27 5.39
N SER A 166 -16.87 -30.82 6.63
CA SER A 166 -15.71 -30.54 7.47
C SER A 166 -15.10 -31.86 7.92
N VAL A 167 -14.03 -32.31 7.26
CA VAL A 167 -13.29 -33.50 7.70
C VAL A 167 -12.37 -33.14 8.87
N PRO A 168 -12.58 -33.69 10.09
CA PRO A 168 -11.69 -33.45 11.21
C PRO A 168 -10.29 -34.03 10.91
N ARG A 169 -9.22 -33.30 11.26
CA ARG A 169 -7.82 -33.71 10.99
C ARG A 169 -7.46 -35.11 11.50
N THR A 170 -8.21 -35.63 12.48
CA THR A 170 -8.00 -36.95 13.08
C THR A 170 -8.43 -38.11 12.20
N SER A 171 -9.28 -37.90 11.17
CA SER A 171 -9.69 -38.96 10.23
C SER A 171 -8.81 -39.06 8.98
N LEU A 172 -7.93 -38.08 8.75
CA LEU A 172 -6.87 -38.12 7.74
C LEU A 172 -5.70 -38.96 8.25
N VAL A 173 -5.91 -40.28 8.33
CA VAL A 173 -4.83 -41.23 8.62
C VAL A 173 -3.94 -41.30 7.39
N LEU A 174 -2.69 -40.86 7.51
CA LEU A 174 -1.71 -41.02 6.43
C LEU A 174 -1.53 -42.51 6.14
N THR A 175 -1.66 -42.89 4.87
CA THR A 175 -1.30 -44.23 4.39
C THR A 175 0.19 -44.48 4.71
N PRO A 176 0.59 -45.70 5.13
CA PRO A 176 2.00 -46.01 5.46
C PRO A 176 2.98 -45.61 4.35
N ASP A 177 2.61 -45.77 3.07
CA ASP A 177 3.42 -45.37 1.93
C ASP A 177 3.63 -43.84 1.83
N GLN A 178 2.61 -43.06 2.22
CA GLN A 178 2.71 -41.60 2.28
C GLN A 178 3.57 -41.15 3.45
N ALA A 179 3.48 -41.85 4.60
CA ALA A 179 4.33 -41.60 5.75
C ALA A 179 5.80 -41.91 5.44
N GLU A 180 6.09 -43.01 4.74
CA GLU A 180 7.44 -43.36 4.30
C GLU A 180 8.00 -42.36 3.28
N THR A 181 7.17 -41.91 2.32
CA THR A 181 7.56 -40.90 1.34
C THR A 181 7.87 -39.55 2.00
N LEU A 182 7.09 -39.15 3.01
CA LEU A 182 7.35 -37.95 3.79
C LEU A 182 8.60 -38.07 4.65
N GLN A 183 8.86 -39.23 5.25
CA GLN A 183 10.10 -39.48 5.99
C GLN A 183 11.32 -39.42 5.08
N ARG A 184 11.27 -40.05 3.90
CA ARG A 184 12.35 -39.99 2.90
C ARG A 184 12.60 -38.56 2.43
N THR A 185 11.53 -37.81 2.17
CA THR A 185 11.62 -36.39 1.79
C THR A 185 12.18 -35.53 2.93
N GLY A 186 11.77 -35.81 4.17
CA GLY A 186 12.29 -35.15 5.37
C GLY A 186 13.78 -35.41 5.58
N ALA A 187 14.21 -36.66 5.44
CA ALA A 187 15.62 -37.06 5.54
C ALA A 187 16.48 -36.41 4.44
N SER A 188 16.00 -36.36 3.19
CA SER A 188 16.70 -35.70 2.08
C SER A 188 16.85 -34.18 2.31
N ARG A 189 15.83 -33.53 2.88
CA ARG A 189 15.89 -32.12 3.27
C ARG A 189 16.89 -31.87 4.40
N ALA A 190 16.91 -32.74 5.41
CA ALA A 190 17.86 -32.63 6.51
C ALA A 190 19.31 -32.81 6.02
N ALA A 191 19.55 -33.81 5.18
CA ALA A 191 20.86 -34.04 4.56
C ALA A 191 21.34 -32.86 3.71
N TRP A 192 20.43 -32.22 2.95
CA TRP A 192 20.75 -31.02 2.19
C TRP A 192 21.18 -29.85 3.08
N LEU A 193 20.46 -29.63 4.19
CA LEU A 193 20.81 -28.56 5.13
C LEU A 193 22.17 -28.80 5.78
N ASP A 194 22.45 -30.04 6.18
CA ASP A 194 23.74 -30.44 6.76
C ASP A 194 24.88 -30.21 5.77
N GLN A 195 24.70 -30.58 4.50
CA GLN A 195 25.67 -30.33 3.43
C GLN A 195 25.95 -28.85 3.20
N MET A 196 24.92 -27.99 3.19
CA MET A 196 25.11 -26.54 3.06
C MET A 196 25.81 -25.94 4.29
N GLN A 197 25.63 -26.53 5.47
CA GLN A 197 26.32 -26.11 6.69
C GLN A 197 27.81 -26.52 6.68
N ILE A 198 28.12 -27.72 6.18
CA ILE A 198 29.49 -28.16 5.95
C ILE A 198 30.19 -27.22 4.96
N LEU A 199 29.52 -26.85 3.87
CA LEU A 199 30.07 -25.95 2.86
C LEU A 199 30.33 -24.55 3.43
N ASP A 200 29.42 -23.99 4.22
CA ASP A 200 29.63 -22.73 4.94
C ASP A 200 30.89 -22.81 5.81
N LYS A 201 31.04 -23.89 6.58
CA LYS A 201 32.21 -24.08 7.44
C LYS A 201 33.50 -24.14 6.62
N VAL A 202 33.52 -24.87 5.51
CA VAL A 202 34.69 -24.94 4.63
C VAL A 202 35.06 -23.56 4.08
N VAL A 203 34.07 -22.77 3.63
CA VAL A 203 34.32 -21.41 3.12
C VAL A 203 34.88 -20.50 4.22
N MET A 204 34.31 -20.57 5.43
CA MET A 204 34.80 -19.81 6.59
C MET A 204 36.22 -20.20 6.98
N ASP A 205 36.50 -21.51 7.08
CA ASP A 205 37.82 -22.00 7.49
C ASP A 205 38.90 -21.68 6.44
N GLN A 206 38.59 -21.81 5.14
CA GLN A 206 39.57 -21.56 4.08
C GLN A 206 39.84 -20.06 3.88
N ILE A 207 38.84 -19.19 3.93
CA ILE A 207 39.03 -17.74 3.83
C ILE A 207 39.63 -17.20 5.14
N GLY A 208 39.17 -17.70 6.29
CA GLY A 208 39.71 -17.37 7.60
C GLY A 208 41.20 -17.67 7.70
N PHE A 209 41.67 -18.80 7.17
CA PHE A 209 43.09 -19.10 7.11
C PHE A 209 43.92 -18.06 6.34
N VAL A 210 43.35 -17.45 5.28
CA VAL A 210 44.03 -16.38 4.52
C VAL A 210 44.07 -15.10 5.34
N VAL A 211 42.95 -14.76 6.00
CA VAL A 211 42.83 -13.58 6.88
C VAL A 211 43.79 -13.69 8.06
N ASP A 212 43.82 -14.83 8.74
CA ASP A 212 44.73 -15.11 9.85
C ASP A 212 46.19 -15.07 9.38
N GLY A 213 46.46 -15.56 8.17
CA GLY A 213 47.76 -15.49 7.54
C GLY A 213 48.26 -14.06 7.33
N LEU A 214 47.37 -13.15 6.93
CA LEU A 214 47.66 -11.72 6.78
C LEU A 214 47.79 -11.02 8.14
N ASP A 215 46.89 -11.29 9.09
CA ASP A 215 46.94 -10.70 10.44
C ASP A 215 48.18 -11.19 11.20
N HIS A 216 48.67 -12.40 10.94
CA HIS A 216 49.88 -12.96 11.58
C HIS A 216 51.16 -12.16 11.25
N VAL A 217 51.17 -11.38 10.16
CA VAL A 217 52.27 -10.45 9.84
C VAL A 217 52.41 -9.37 10.92
N SER A 218 51.32 -9.02 11.63
CA SER A 218 51.34 -8.04 12.73
C SER A 218 52.25 -8.43 13.89
N HIS A 219 52.53 -9.73 14.06
CA HIS A 219 53.45 -10.20 15.08
C HIS A 219 54.92 -9.87 14.75
N PHE A 220 55.24 -9.61 13.49
CA PHE A 220 56.61 -9.40 13.01
C PHE A 220 56.92 -7.93 12.69
N THR A 221 55.95 -7.02 12.87
CA THR A 221 56.08 -5.59 12.55
C THR A 221 55.37 -4.72 13.57
N ASP A 222 55.95 -3.55 13.89
CA ASP A 222 55.27 -2.51 14.69
C ASP A 222 54.23 -1.72 13.87
N LEU A 223 54.11 -2.00 12.57
CA LEU A 223 53.15 -1.39 11.66
C LEU A 223 51.74 -1.92 11.90
N ASN A 224 50.73 -1.06 11.75
CA ASN A 224 49.33 -1.47 11.84
C ASN A 224 48.91 -2.23 10.57
N VAL A 225 49.17 -3.53 10.57
CA VAL A 225 48.90 -4.45 9.44
C VAL A 225 47.44 -4.40 8.98
N ARG A 226 46.49 -4.08 9.87
CA ARG A 226 45.07 -3.95 9.51
C ARG A 226 44.76 -2.69 8.70
N GLU A 227 45.49 -1.61 8.93
CA GLU A 227 45.40 -0.39 8.12
C GLU A 227 46.15 -0.54 6.80
N VAL A 228 47.32 -1.20 6.85
CA VAL A 228 48.15 -1.45 5.66
C VAL A 228 47.44 -2.40 4.69
N PHE A 229 46.82 -3.48 5.17
CA PHE A 229 46.06 -4.43 4.35
C PHE A 229 44.55 -4.21 4.35
N ALA A 230 44.08 -2.98 4.65
CA ALA A 230 42.65 -2.70 4.75
C ALA A 230 41.88 -3.10 3.48
N ARG A 231 42.47 -2.88 2.30
CA ARG A 231 41.84 -3.21 1.01
C ARG A 231 41.75 -4.72 0.78
N GLU A 232 42.76 -5.46 1.20
CA GLU A 232 42.83 -6.91 1.10
C GLU A 232 41.81 -7.55 2.04
N PHE A 233 41.70 -7.05 3.27
CA PHE A 233 40.67 -7.48 4.22
C PHE A 233 39.25 -7.15 3.73
N ASP A 234 39.02 -5.97 3.15
CA ASP A 234 37.72 -5.59 2.57
C ASP A 234 37.32 -6.50 1.39
N VAL A 235 38.28 -6.82 0.51
CA VAL A 235 38.06 -7.73 -0.63
C VAL A 235 37.75 -9.15 -0.14
N LEU A 236 38.47 -9.65 0.87
CA LEU A 236 38.22 -10.96 1.48
C LEU A 236 36.85 -11.01 2.19
N ALA A 237 36.49 -9.99 2.96
CA ALA A 237 35.21 -9.89 3.64
C ALA A 237 34.03 -9.83 2.65
N THR A 238 34.17 -9.03 1.59
CA THR A 238 33.15 -8.91 0.53
C THR A 238 32.96 -10.24 -0.20
N ALA A 239 34.04 -10.92 -0.56
CA ALA A 239 33.97 -12.23 -1.23
C ALA A 239 33.36 -13.30 -0.31
N GLN A 240 33.74 -13.33 0.98
CA GLN A 240 33.16 -14.23 1.96
C GLN A 240 31.64 -14.02 2.08
N GLN A 241 31.18 -12.77 2.16
CA GLN A 241 29.76 -12.45 2.25
C GLN A 241 28.99 -12.85 0.97
N GLN A 242 29.59 -12.66 -0.21
CA GLN A 242 28.99 -13.07 -1.48
C GLN A 242 28.84 -14.60 -1.59
N LEU A 243 29.86 -15.35 -1.16
CA LEU A 243 29.85 -16.81 -1.16
C LEU A 243 28.80 -17.37 -0.18
N LEU A 244 28.76 -16.86 1.05
CA LEU A 244 27.75 -17.24 2.04
C LEU A 244 26.34 -16.88 1.57
N GLY A 245 26.18 -15.71 0.92
CA GLY A 245 24.92 -15.31 0.31
C GLY A 245 24.46 -16.27 -0.78
N ALA A 246 25.39 -16.79 -1.59
CA ALA A 246 25.08 -17.80 -2.61
C ALA A 246 24.67 -19.14 -1.98
N ILE A 247 25.36 -19.58 -0.91
CA ILE A 247 25.04 -20.80 -0.17
C ILE A 247 23.68 -20.68 0.54
N GLU A 248 23.36 -19.52 1.10
CA GLU A 248 22.07 -19.25 1.73
C GLU A 248 20.90 -19.31 0.71
N VAL A 249 21.11 -18.80 -0.51
CA VAL A 249 20.12 -18.97 -1.59
C VAL A 249 19.93 -20.45 -1.93
N ALA A 250 21.01 -21.24 -1.96
CA ALA A 250 20.92 -22.68 -2.15
C ALA A 250 20.23 -23.39 -0.97
N ARG A 251 20.47 -22.95 0.28
CA ARG A 251 19.80 -23.47 1.48
C ARG A 251 18.29 -23.25 1.45
N ARG A 252 17.84 -22.08 1.03
CA ARG A 252 16.40 -21.72 0.93
C ARG A 252 15.61 -22.61 -0.02
N SER A 253 16.27 -23.23 -0.98
CA SER A 253 15.64 -24.18 -1.91
C SER A 253 15.22 -25.50 -1.25
N ARG A 254 15.69 -25.80 -0.03
CA ARG A 254 15.38 -27.03 0.72
C ARG A 254 15.63 -28.31 -0.10
N GLY A 255 16.59 -28.28 -1.02
CA GLY A 255 16.95 -29.43 -1.87
C GLY A 255 15.96 -29.70 -3.01
N GLN A 256 15.06 -28.78 -3.34
CA GLN A 256 14.30 -28.85 -4.58
C GLN A 256 15.22 -28.48 -5.74
N PHE A 257 15.22 -29.27 -6.83
CA PHE A 257 16.07 -29.06 -8.01
C PHE A 257 17.58 -29.02 -7.71
N LYS A 258 18.08 -29.99 -6.90
CA LYS A 258 19.50 -30.08 -6.48
C LYS A 258 20.47 -29.87 -7.64
N LYS A 259 20.24 -30.52 -8.79
CA LYS A 259 21.12 -30.44 -9.97
C LYS A 259 21.25 -29.01 -10.52
N GLU A 260 20.13 -28.31 -10.71
CA GLU A 260 20.14 -26.96 -11.28
C GLU A 260 20.70 -25.93 -10.29
N ILE A 261 20.37 -26.08 -9.01
CA ILE A 261 20.84 -25.18 -7.95
C ILE A 261 22.32 -25.37 -7.69
N LEU A 262 22.81 -26.61 -7.67
CA LEU A 262 24.24 -26.89 -7.59
C LEU A 262 25.00 -26.35 -8.80
N ALA A 263 24.46 -26.48 -10.02
CA ALA A 263 25.09 -25.90 -11.21
C ALA A 263 25.14 -24.36 -11.16
N LYS A 264 24.05 -23.72 -10.67
CA LYS A 264 24.01 -22.27 -10.46
C LYS A 264 24.98 -21.83 -9.35
N LEU A 265 25.06 -22.59 -8.26
CA LEU A 265 25.97 -22.35 -7.15
C LEU A 265 27.43 -22.49 -7.61
N GLU A 266 27.78 -23.58 -8.30
CA GLU A 266 29.10 -23.83 -8.87
C GLU A 266 29.55 -22.71 -9.81
N LYS A 267 28.66 -22.29 -10.72
CA LYS A 267 28.94 -21.18 -11.63
C LYS A 267 29.17 -19.87 -10.89
N ARG A 268 28.37 -19.58 -9.87
CA ARG A 268 28.46 -18.34 -9.08
C ARG A 268 29.70 -18.34 -8.19
N THR A 269 29.91 -19.40 -7.42
CA THR A 269 31.10 -19.64 -6.59
C THR A 269 32.37 -19.56 -7.45
N SER A 270 32.45 -20.26 -8.58
CA SER A 270 33.63 -20.19 -9.47
C SER A 270 33.88 -18.78 -10.02
N LYS A 271 32.83 -18.00 -10.31
CA LYS A 271 32.97 -16.61 -10.73
C LYS A 271 33.49 -15.74 -9.59
N ASP A 272 32.92 -15.86 -8.40
CA ASP A 272 33.26 -15.05 -7.23
C ASP A 272 34.69 -15.37 -6.73
N LEU A 273 35.10 -16.64 -6.74
CA LEU A 273 36.47 -17.08 -6.43
C LEU A 273 37.51 -16.55 -7.45
N ARG A 274 37.17 -16.52 -8.75
CA ARG A 274 38.05 -15.94 -9.79
C ARG A 274 38.19 -14.43 -9.64
N ASN A 275 37.08 -13.74 -9.34
CA ASN A 275 37.08 -12.31 -9.07
C ASN A 275 37.91 -11.99 -7.83
N LEU A 276 37.76 -12.75 -6.74
CA LEU A 276 38.56 -12.62 -5.53
C LEU A 276 40.05 -12.77 -5.84
N LYS A 277 40.45 -13.82 -6.56
CA LYS A 277 41.86 -14.03 -6.96
C LYS A 277 42.39 -12.83 -7.76
N ALA A 278 41.64 -12.35 -8.75
CA ALA A 278 42.07 -11.23 -9.59
C ALA A 278 42.17 -9.91 -8.81
N GLN A 279 41.18 -9.59 -7.98
CA GLN A 279 41.17 -8.37 -7.17
C GLN A 279 42.29 -8.38 -6.14
N LEU A 280 42.48 -9.50 -5.44
CA LEU A 280 43.53 -9.63 -4.42
C LEU A 280 44.93 -9.57 -5.04
N LEU A 281 45.18 -10.24 -6.17
CA LEU A 281 46.46 -10.13 -6.89
C LEU A 281 46.70 -8.72 -7.45
N SER A 282 45.65 -8.02 -7.88
CA SER A 282 45.78 -6.64 -8.36
C SER A 282 46.11 -5.66 -7.24
N ALA A 283 45.52 -5.84 -6.05
CA ALA A 283 45.83 -5.06 -4.86
C ALA A 283 47.26 -5.33 -4.38
N TRP A 284 47.64 -6.61 -4.37
CA TRP A 284 48.96 -7.10 -3.98
C TRP A 284 50.09 -6.57 -4.88
N ASN A 285 49.90 -6.57 -6.21
CA ASN A 285 50.94 -6.17 -7.16
C ASN A 285 51.06 -4.65 -7.36
N ARG A 286 50.03 -3.86 -7.00
CA ARG A 286 50.04 -2.40 -7.18
C ARG A 286 51.06 -1.71 -6.27
N SER A 287 51.37 -2.30 -5.11
CA SER A 287 52.33 -1.76 -4.13
C SER A 287 53.80 -2.00 -4.50
N MET A 288 54.09 -3.00 -5.36
CA MET A 288 55.45 -3.28 -5.83
C MET A 288 55.97 -2.26 -6.88
N SER A 289 55.14 -1.32 -7.32
CA SER A 289 55.42 -0.43 -8.46
C SER A 289 55.75 1.02 -8.07
N THR A 290 55.65 1.39 -6.79
CA THR A 290 55.82 2.79 -6.33
C THR A 290 57.03 2.92 -5.41
N GLU A 291 58.05 3.65 -5.85
CA GLU A 291 59.09 4.19 -4.97
C GLU A 291 58.59 5.50 -4.32
N PRO A 292 58.88 5.78 -3.03
CA PRO A 292 59.72 5.04 -2.10
C PRO A 292 58.96 3.91 -1.38
N VAL A 293 59.72 2.97 -0.80
CA VAL A 293 59.26 1.73 -0.13
C VAL A 293 57.99 1.94 0.70
N ASP A 294 56.88 1.54 0.11
CA ASP A 294 55.55 1.52 0.71
C ASP A 294 55.54 0.50 1.87
N ASP A 295 55.02 0.88 3.04
CA ASP A 295 54.90 0.01 4.21
C ASP A 295 54.17 -1.30 3.88
N HIS A 296 53.29 -1.25 2.89
CA HIS A 296 52.62 -2.40 2.30
C HIS A 296 53.59 -3.39 1.62
N ALA A 297 54.60 -2.94 0.88
CA ALA A 297 55.57 -3.81 0.21
C ALA A 297 56.43 -4.59 1.22
N ASN A 298 56.78 -3.97 2.35
CA ASN A 298 57.47 -4.62 3.46
C ASN A 298 56.62 -5.71 4.11
N CYS A 299 55.33 -5.42 4.39
CA CYS A 299 54.39 -6.40 4.92
C CYS A 299 54.12 -7.57 3.94
N VAL A 300 54.05 -7.28 2.64
CA VAL A 300 53.94 -8.30 1.58
C VAL A 300 55.14 -9.25 1.56
N MET A 301 56.36 -8.70 1.66
CA MET A 301 57.58 -9.50 1.69
C MET A 301 57.65 -10.36 2.95
N LEU A 302 57.29 -9.82 4.11
CA LEU A 302 57.23 -10.56 5.37
C LEU A 302 56.21 -11.69 5.33
N HIS A 303 55.04 -11.46 4.73
CA HIS A 303 54.04 -12.51 4.52
C HIS A 303 54.60 -13.67 3.67
N GLN A 304 55.28 -13.36 2.56
CA GLN A 304 55.88 -14.37 1.67
C GLN A 304 57.01 -15.16 2.34
N ILE A 305 57.81 -14.51 3.17
CA ILE A 305 58.88 -15.16 3.96
C ILE A 305 58.29 -16.08 5.02
N ASN A 306 57.27 -15.60 5.75
CA ASN A 306 56.64 -16.36 6.83
C ASN A 306 55.96 -17.63 6.30
N GLN A 307 55.15 -17.50 5.26
CA GLN A 307 54.38 -18.64 4.74
C GLN A 307 55.16 -19.53 3.79
N ARG A 308 56.37 -19.12 3.36
CA ARG A 308 57.24 -19.85 2.41
C ARG A 308 56.55 -20.22 1.08
N THR A 309 55.44 -19.56 0.77
CA THR A 309 54.65 -19.76 -0.43
C THR A 309 54.18 -18.41 -0.95
N THR A 310 54.02 -18.31 -2.27
CA THR A 310 53.41 -17.10 -2.85
C THR A 310 51.92 -17.06 -2.48
N LEU A 311 51.39 -15.86 -2.30
CA LEU A 311 49.96 -15.66 -2.05
C LEU A 311 49.11 -16.31 -3.15
N GLU A 312 49.57 -16.25 -4.41
CA GLU A 312 48.89 -16.91 -5.52
C GLU A 312 48.79 -18.43 -5.36
N ALA A 313 49.87 -19.10 -4.94
CA ALA A 313 49.88 -20.54 -4.74
C ALA A 313 48.97 -20.94 -3.57
N LEU A 314 48.99 -20.16 -2.49
CA LEU A 314 48.12 -20.38 -1.34
C LEU A 314 46.65 -20.19 -1.71
N LEU A 315 46.29 -19.08 -2.36
CA LEU A 315 44.93 -18.83 -2.82
C LEU A 315 44.48 -19.95 -3.75
N THR A 316 45.31 -20.37 -4.72
CA THR A 316 44.93 -21.43 -5.66
C THR A 316 44.65 -22.75 -4.92
N ASN A 317 45.43 -23.11 -3.91
CA ASN A 317 45.19 -24.29 -3.08
C ASN A 317 43.88 -24.18 -2.28
N LYS A 318 43.67 -23.06 -1.58
CA LYS A 318 42.47 -22.83 -0.74
C LYS A 318 41.19 -22.74 -1.56
N LEU A 319 41.23 -22.08 -2.72
CA LEU A 319 40.10 -22.01 -3.66
C LEU A 319 39.82 -23.38 -4.30
N ALA A 320 40.84 -24.20 -4.56
CA ALA A 320 40.65 -25.57 -5.03
C ALA A 320 39.98 -26.46 -3.96
N ALA A 321 40.30 -26.27 -2.68
CA ALA A 321 39.63 -26.96 -1.58
C ALA A 321 38.12 -26.62 -1.52
N ILE A 322 37.75 -25.34 -1.67
CA ILE A 322 36.34 -24.90 -1.74
C ILE A 322 35.64 -25.51 -2.96
N THR A 323 36.31 -25.54 -4.12
CA THR A 323 35.74 -26.10 -5.35
C THR A 323 35.54 -27.62 -5.25
N THR A 324 36.47 -28.31 -4.59
CA THR A 324 36.39 -29.77 -4.33
C THR A 324 35.24 -30.09 -3.38
N ALA A 325 35.12 -29.33 -2.28
CA ALA A 325 34.01 -29.50 -1.33
C ALA A 325 32.63 -29.26 -1.99
N LEU A 326 32.57 -28.41 -3.01
CA LEU A 326 31.35 -28.19 -3.79
C LEU A 326 31.06 -29.32 -4.79
N ALA A 327 32.11 -29.95 -5.34
CA ALA A 327 31.98 -31.09 -6.25
C ALA A 327 31.56 -32.38 -5.52
N ASP A 328 31.98 -32.55 -4.27
CA ASP A 328 31.64 -33.70 -3.42
C ASP A 328 30.16 -33.72 -2.95
N VAL A 329 29.39 -32.65 -3.22
CA VAL A 329 27.96 -32.63 -2.89
C VAL A 329 27.21 -33.65 -3.77
N PRO A 330 26.57 -34.67 -3.17
CA PRO A 330 25.87 -35.71 -3.92
C PRO A 330 24.80 -35.13 -4.85
N ARG A 331 25.01 -35.34 -6.15
CA ARG A 331 24.00 -35.11 -7.19
C ARG A 331 23.16 -36.37 -7.22
N ASP A 332 22.03 -36.41 -6.50
CA ASP A 332 21.14 -37.57 -6.55
C ASP A 332 20.81 -37.90 -8.02
N ASP A 333 21.38 -38.99 -8.54
CA ASP A 333 21.16 -39.48 -9.91
C ASP A 333 19.94 -40.40 -10.01
N VAL A 334 19.27 -40.68 -8.89
CA VAL A 334 17.96 -41.32 -8.90
C VAL A 334 16.90 -40.24 -9.08
N VAL A 335 16.85 -39.70 -10.30
CA VAL A 335 15.69 -38.96 -10.78
C VAL A 335 14.56 -39.98 -10.86
N SER A 336 13.59 -39.88 -9.95
CA SER A 336 12.34 -40.60 -10.15
C SER A 336 11.73 -40.10 -11.46
N HIS A 337 11.20 -40.98 -12.30
CA HIS A 337 10.55 -40.65 -13.58
C HIS A 337 9.49 -39.52 -13.46
N VAL A 338 8.99 -39.30 -12.24
CA VAL A 338 8.07 -38.23 -11.83
C VAL A 338 8.68 -36.83 -11.90
N ASP A 339 10.00 -36.69 -11.71
CA ASP A 339 10.68 -35.39 -11.73
C ASP A 339 11.00 -34.93 -13.17
N GLU A 340 11.28 -35.85 -14.11
CA GLU A 340 11.43 -35.54 -15.54
C GLU A 340 10.11 -35.14 -16.20
N GLU A 341 9.00 -35.83 -15.90
CA GLU A 341 7.67 -35.42 -16.35
C GLU A 341 7.25 -34.08 -15.76
N ASN A 342 7.53 -33.85 -14.47
CA ASN A 342 7.27 -32.54 -13.85
C ASN A 342 8.08 -31.41 -14.49
N GLU A 343 9.28 -31.69 -14.98
CA GLU A 343 10.12 -30.67 -15.60
C GLU A 343 9.71 -30.35 -17.04
N LYS A 344 9.26 -31.37 -17.78
CA LYS A 344 8.64 -31.16 -19.09
C LYS A 344 7.33 -30.36 -18.97
N LEU A 345 6.49 -30.70 -17.99
CA LEU A 345 5.26 -29.97 -17.68
C LEU A 345 5.54 -28.54 -17.21
N ARG A 346 6.65 -28.30 -16.49
CA ARG A 346 7.03 -26.95 -16.05
C ARG A 346 7.56 -26.07 -17.18
N LEU A 347 8.31 -26.64 -18.13
CA LEU A 347 8.73 -25.93 -19.33
C LEU A 347 7.53 -25.57 -20.21
N GLU A 348 6.57 -26.48 -20.39
CA GLU A 348 5.30 -26.18 -21.05
C GLU A 348 4.48 -25.12 -20.30
N LEU A 349 4.45 -25.15 -18.96
CA LEU A 349 3.79 -24.11 -18.15
C LEU A 349 4.44 -22.73 -18.29
N ALA A 350 5.76 -22.67 -18.43
CA ALA A 350 6.48 -21.43 -18.64
C ALA A 350 6.17 -20.86 -20.03
N GLU A 351 6.16 -21.71 -21.06
CA GLU A 351 5.78 -21.34 -22.43
C GLU A 351 4.31 -20.90 -22.50
N LEU A 352 3.41 -21.66 -21.88
CA LEU A 352 1.99 -21.33 -21.79
C LEU A 352 1.79 -19.99 -21.07
N ARG A 353 2.46 -19.75 -19.93
CA ARG A 353 2.41 -18.46 -19.23
C ARG A 353 2.86 -17.32 -20.11
N THR A 354 3.93 -17.47 -20.89
CA THR A 354 4.37 -16.41 -21.82
C THR A 354 3.36 -16.16 -22.93
N SER A 355 2.68 -17.21 -23.40
CA SER A 355 1.58 -17.09 -24.36
C SER A 355 0.36 -16.40 -23.74
N THR A 356 -0.06 -16.79 -22.54
CA THR A 356 -1.20 -16.17 -21.84
C THR A 356 -0.92 -14.72 -21.50
N THR A 357 0.32 -14.36 -21.12
CA THR A 357 0.66 -12.94 -20.90
C THR A 357 0.58 -12.12 -22.17
N LYS A 358 1.00 -12.67 -23.32
CA LYS A 358 0.84 -11.98 -24.62
C LYS A 358 -0.63 -11.82 -24.98
N GLU A 359 -1.46 -12.83 -24.73
CA GLU A 359 -2.91 -12.73 -24.95
C GLU A 359 -3.56 -11.71 -24.00
N ILE A 360 -3.16 -11.67 -22.73
CA ILE A 360 -3.63 -10.67 -21.77
C ILE A 360 -3.22 -9.26 -22.23
N GLU A 361 -1.99 -9.07 -22.71
CA GLU A 361 -1.53 -7.78 -23.23
C GLU A 361 -2.34 -7.33 -24.45
N VAL A 362 -2.65 -8.25 -25.38
CA VAL A 362 -3.55 -7.97 -26.52
C VAL A 362 -4.97 -7.66 -26.08
N VAL A 363 -5.52 -8.37 -25.10
CA VAL A 363 -6.86 -8.10 -24.54
C VAL A 363 -6.89 -6.77 -23.80
N THR A 364 -5.83 -6.43 -23.08
CA THR A 364 -5.70 -5.16 -22.35
C THR A 364 -5.64 -3.98 -23.33
N ALA A 365 -4.82 -4.09 -24.39
CA ALA A 365 -4.78 -3.08 -25.45
C ALA A 365 -6.13 -2.93 -26.16
N ARG A 366 -6.86 -4.03 -26.38
CA ARG A 366 -8.21 -4.00 -26.96
C ARG A 366 -9.22 -3.36 -26.01
N PHE A 367 -9.09 -3.57 -24.71
CA PHE A 367 -9.94 -2.95 -23.70
C PHE A 367 -9.67 -1.45 -23.60
N GLU A 368 -8.41 -1.02 -23.62
CA GLU A 368 -8.03 0.40 -23.67
C GLU A 368 -8.61 1.10 -24.93
N ALA A 369 -8.49 0.47 -26.11
CA ALA A 369 -9.09 0.99 -27.33
C ALA A 369 -10.62 1.10 -27.23
N LEU A 370 -11.30 0.13 -26.60
CA LEU A 370 -12.74 0.17 -26.38
C LEU A 370 -13.13 1.30 -25.42
N THR A 371 -12.36 1.50 -24.33
CA THR A 371 -12.62 2.59 -23.38
C THR A 371 -12.41 3.96 -24.02
N SER A 372 -11.42 4.12 -24.91
CA SER A 372 -11.22 5.35 -25.68
C SER A 372 -12.40 5.63 -26.61
N GLN A 373 -12.88 4.62 -27.34
CA GLN A 373 -14.07 4.78 -28.19
C GLN A 373 -15.33 5.12 -27.39
N LEU A 374 -15.49 4.53 -26.21
CA LEU A 374 -16.64 4.78 -25.36
C LEU A 374 -16.60 6.21 -24.81
N ASN A 375 -15.42 6.70 -24.44
CA ASN A 375 -15.22 8.08 -24.00
C ASN A 375 -15.48 9.09 -25.13
N GLU A 376 -14.96 8.86 -26.34
CA GLU A 376 -15.28 9.69 -27.52
C GLU A 376 -16.78 9.70 -27.82
N SER A 377 -17.45 8.54 -27.67
CA SER A 377 -18.90 8.46 -27.90
C SER A 377 -19.71 9.20 -26.83
N ALA A 378 -19.22 9.21 -25.58
CA ALA A 378 -19.83 9.93 -24.47
C ALA A 378 -19.64 11.45 -24.65
N GLU A 379 -18.47 11.88 -25.11
CA GLU A 379 -18.19 13.28 -25.42
C GLU A 379 -19.09 13.79 -26.56
N ARG A 380 -19.19 13.05 -27.68
CA ARG A 380 -20.13 13.38 -28.77
C ARG A 380 -21.59 13.43 -28.29
N ARG A 381 -22.00 12.54 -27.39
CA ARG A 381 -23.35 12.59 -26.80
C ARG A 381 -23.55 13.81 -25.92
N MET A 382 -22.55 14.21 -25.14
CA MET A 382 -22.61 15.44 -24.35
C MET A 382 -22.69 16.66 -25.26
N GLU A 383 -21.92 16.74 -26.34
CA GLU A 383 -21.99 17.84 -27.31
C GLU A 383 -23.37 17.94 -27.98
N VAL A 384 -23.97 16.81 -28.37
CA VAL A 384 -25.33 16.80 -28.92
C VAL A 384 -26.35 17.23 -27.87
N MET A 385 -26.18 16.80 -26.62
CA MET A 385 -27.08 17.17 -25.53
C MET A 385 -26.96 18.66 -25.16
N THR A 386 -25.75 19.24 -25.17
CA THR A 386 -25.55 20.68 -24.94
C THR A 386 -26.14 21.50 -26.07
N ALA A 387 -25.93 21.12 -27.33
CA ALA A 387 -26.58 21.77 -28.48
C ALA A 387 -28.11 21.69 -28.40
N HIS A 388 -28.64 20.55 -27.94
CA HIS A 388 -30.09 20.40 -27.71
C HIS A 388 -30.61 21.31 -26.59
N LEU A 389 -29.87 21.44 -25.49
CA LEU A 389 -30.20 22.36 -24.40
C LEU A 389 -30.14 23.83 -24.85
N GLU A 390 -29.15 24.20 -25.65
CA GLU A 390 -29.08 25.55 -26.23
C GLU A 390 -30.27 25.82 -27.15
N MET A 391 -30.65 24.87 -28.00
CA MET A 391 -31.83 24.98 -28.85
C MET A 391 -33.11 25.14 -28.03
N LEU A 392 -33.34 24.32 -27.00
CA LEU A 392 -34.49 24.44 -26.10
C LEU A 392 -34.51 25.78 -25.37
N SER A 393 -33.33 26.27 -24.93
CA SER A 393 -33.22 27.59 -24.30
C SER A 393 -33.59 28.72 -25.27
N SER A 394 -33.20 28.59 -26.54
CA SER A 394 -33.54 29.57 -27.58
C SER A 394 -35.04 29.58 -27.89
N GLN A 395 -35.67 28.40 -27.95
CA GLN A 395 -37.12 28.27 -28.10
C GLN A 395 -37.88 28.86 -26.91
N LEU A 396 -37.43 28.61 -25.68
CA LEU A 396 -38.04 29.21 -24.48
C LEU A 396 -37.95 30.74 -24.50
N ARG A 397 -36.81 31.32 -24.93
CA ARG A 397 -36.71 32.78 -25.11
C ARG A 397 -37.67 33.29 -26.19
N ALA A 398 -37.79 32.60 -27.32
CA ALA A 398 -38.71 32.99 -28.39
C ALA A 398 -40.17 32.97 -27.92
N ILE A 399 -40.57 31.92 -27.18
CA ILE A 399 -41.90 31.83 -26.57
C ILE A 399 -42.13 32.95 -25.55
N ALA A 400 -41.13 33.25 -24.71
CA ALA A 400 -41.22 34.35 -23.76
C ALA A 400 -41.40 35.72 -24.47
N THR A 401 -40.67 35.96 -25.57
CA THR A 401 -40.86 37.17 -26.38
C THR A 401 -42.24 37.24 -27.04
N GLN A 402 -42.77 36.11 -27.51
CA GLN A 402 -44.10 36.03 -28.11
C GLN A 402 -45.20 36.25 -27.07
N GLN A 403 -45.06 35.69 -25.86
CA GLN A 403 -45.99 35.93 -24.76
C GLN A 403 -45.96 37.38 -24.28
N GLY A 404 -44.77 37.99 -24.22
CA GLY A 404 -44.65 39.43 -23.93
C GLY A 404 -45.37 40.28 -24.97
N ALA A 405 -45.21 39.97 -26.26
CA ALA A 405 -45.94 40.65 -27.34
C ALA A 405 -47.46 40.45 -27.25
N MET A 406 -47.92 39.22 -26.96
CA MET A 406 -49.35 38.94 -26.77
C MET A 406 -49.93 39.68 -25.55
N ALA A 407 -49.19 39.76 -24.44
CA ALA A 407 -49.62 40.51 -23.26
C ALA A 407 -49.78 42.01 -23.59
N THR A 408 -48.81 42.61 -24.31
CA THR A 408 -48.94 44.01 -24.74
C THR A 408 -50.13 44.24 -25.69
N GLN A 409 -50.43 43.26 -26.56
CA GLN A 409 -51.59 43.34 -27.44
C GLN A 409 -52.91 43.18 -26.67
N GLN A 410 -52.92 42.32 -25.65
CA GLN A 410 -54.09 42.10 -24.81
C GLN A 410 -54.37 43.30 -23.90
N ASP A 411 -53.35 43.95 -23.35
CA ASP A 411 -53.49 45.21 -22.61
C ASP A 411 -54.01 46.34 -23.52
N ALA A 412 -53.50 46.44 -24.75
CA ALA A 412 -54.01 47.40 -25.72
C ALA A 412 -55.49 47.13 -26.07
N ALA A 413 -55.87 45.87 -26.28
CA ALA A 413 -57.25 45.47 -26.55
C ALA A 413 -58.18 45.70 -25.34
N ALA A 414 -57.71 45.44 -24.11
CA ALA A 414 -58.44 45.70 -22.89
C ALA A 414 -58.68 47.21 -22.72
N THR A 415 -57.66 48.04 -22.98
CA THR A 415 -57.78 49.50 -22.96
C THR A 415 -58.84 49.98 -23.95
N GLN A 416 -58.83 49.43 -25.17
CA GLN A 416 -59.83 49.75 -26.20
C GLN A 416 -61.25 49.26 -25.82
N GLN A 417 -61.38 48.12 -25.15
CA GLN A 417 -62.67 47.64 -24.62
C GLN A 417 -63.18 48.53 -23.49
N THR A 418 -62.33 48.98 -22.57
CA THR A 418 -62.74 49.95 -21.54
C THR A 418 -63.19 51.27 -22.14
N GLU A 419 -62.51 51.78 -23.18
CA GLU A 419 -62.95 52.97 -23.89
C GLU A 419 -64.33 52.77 -24.54
N MET A 420 -64.55 51.62 -25.21
CA MET A 420 -65.86 51.28 -25.78
C MET A 420 -66.95 51.11 -24.71
N ALA A 421 -66.63 50.50 -23.56
CA ALA A 421 -67.58 50.31 -22.47
C ALA A 421 -67.98 51.64 -21.82
N MET A 422 -67.03 52.55 -21.59
CA MET A 422 -67.36 53.92 -21.13
C MET A 422 -68.25 54.64 -22.14
N HIS A 423 -68.00 54.44 -23.44
CA HIS A 423 -68.83 55.04 -24.48
C HIS A 423 -70.26 54.46 -24.49
N GLN A 424 -70.43 53.16 -24.21
CA GLN A 424 -71.75 52.53 -24.07
C GLN A 424 -72.47 52.95 -22.79
N ASP A 425 -71.78 53.08 -21.66
CA ASP A 425 -72.37 53.50 -20.40
C ASP A 425 -72.79 54.98 -20.42
N ALA A 426 -72.05 55.83 -21.14
CA ALA A 426 -72.47 57.19 -21.46
C ALA A 426 -73.76 57.23 -22.30
N ILE A 427 -73.97 56.25 -23.19
CA ILE A 427 -75.20 56.15 -23.99
C ILE A 427 -76.35 55.60 -23.13
N LEU A 428 -76.10 54.59 -22.29
CA LEU A 428 -77.13 53.97 -21.45
C LEU A 428 -77.60 54.88 -20.31
N SER A 429 -76.71 55.64 -19.68
CA SER A 429 -77.09 56.64 -18.67
C SER A 429 -78.01 57.71 -19.25
N HIS A 430 -77.79 58.12 -20.50
CA HIS A 430 -78.71 58.99 -21.25
C HIS A 430 -80.10 58.36 -21.46
N LEU A 431 -80.19 57.05 -21.70
CA LEU A 431 -81.46 56.35 -21.93
C LEU A 431 -82.22 56.00 -20.64
N THR A 432 -81.52 55.74 -19.53
CA THR A 432 -82.17 55.40 -18.24
C THR A 432 -82.76 56.60 -17.51
N ASN A 433 -82.23 57.80 -17.72
CA ASN A 433 -82.85 59.02 -17.19
C ASN A 433 -84.21 59.29 -17.85
N ASP A 434 -84.36 58.95 -19.14
CA ASP A 434 -85.63 59.11 -19.87
C ASP A 434 -86.70 58.06 -19.48
N SER A 435 -86.32 56.91 -18.89
CA SER A 435 -87.26 55.81 -18.62
C SER A 435 -87.87 55.84 -17.20
N ASN A 436 -87.21 56.47 -16.22
CA ASN A 436 -87.64 56.45 -14.81
C ASN A 436 -88.80 57.39 -14.47
N GLU A 437 -89.15 58.35 -15.34
CA GLU A 437 -90.38 59.14 -15.17
C GLU A 437 -91.66 58.37 -15.55
N SER A 438 -91.56 57.26 -16.30
CA SER A 438 -92.74 56.65 -16.93
C SER A 438 -93.41 55.51 -16.14
N ARG A 439 -92.91 55.08 -14.97
CA ARG A 439 -93.31 53.79 -14.35
C ARG A 439 -94.02 53.84 -12.99
N SER A 440 -94.32 55.01 -12.44
CA SER A 440 -95.01 55.14 -11.13
C SER A 440 -96.54 54.92 -11.17
N SER A 441 -97.13 54.47 -12.29
CA SER A 441 -98.58 54.52 -12.53
C SER A 441 -99.25 53.18 -12.86
N SER A 442 -98.98 52.06 -12.16
CA SER A 442 -99.89 50.89 -12.22
C SER A 442 -99.61 49.82 -11.17
N LEU A 443 -100.68 49.14 -10.72
CA LEU A 443 -100.75 47.89 -9.94
C LEU A 443 -101.22 47.99 -8.47
N THR A 444 -102.45 48.46 -8.31
CA THR A 444 -103.43 47.88 -7.39
C THR A 444 -104.16 46.70 -8.08
N ARG A 445 -104.63 45.71 -7.31
CA ARG A 445 -105.73 44.75 -7.62
C ARG A 445 -105.37 43.35 -8.19
N ARG A 446 -105.24 42.33 -7.31
CA ARG A 446 -106.06 41.10 -7.32
C ARG A 446 -105.71 40.11 -6.19
N LYS A 447 -106.71 39.82 -5.34
CA LYS A 447 -106.81 38.73 -4.35
C LYS A 447 -107.49 37.49 -4.99
N SER A 448 -107.25 36.30 -4.42
CA SER A 448 -108.28 35.34 -3.92
C SER A 448 -108.19 33.87 -4.40
N ARG A 449 -108.34 32.96 -3.40
CA ARG A 449 -108.55 31.49 -3.37
C ARG A 449 -107.29 30.62 -3.59
N ARG A 450 -106.93 29.69 -2.70
CA ARG A 450 -107.72 28.86 -1.75
C ARG A 450 -106.97 28.63 -0.45
#